data_AF-A0A1F9Y724-F1
#
_entry.id   AF-A0A1F9Y724-F1
#
_cell.length_a   1.000
_cell.length_b   1.000
_cell.length_c   1.000
_cell.angle_alpha   90.00
_cell.angle_beta   90.00
_cell.angle_gamma   90.00
#
_symmetry.space_group_name_H-M   'P 1'
#
loop_
_entity.id
_entity.type
_entity.pdbx_description
1 polymer ?
#
loop_
_entity_poly.entity_id
_entity_poly.type
_entity_poly.pdbx_seq_one_letter_code
_entity_poly.pdbx_strand_id
1 'polypeptide(L)'
;MEVARLSKQFLRKTAMVTPEIYLFTPYPGSMIWCRLETEKAIPANMDWRRFSQEETIINLSAIPTRQLNKLRAAMYIAYYLSNPLQAARLIFSALMHPRAIIDKIIHTLKPGFAGI
;
A
#
# COMPACT_ATOMS: atom_id res chain seq x y z
N MET A 1 5.33 -9.95 11.74
CA MET A 1 5.59 -10.84 10.57
C MET A 1 4.44 -11.82 10.31
N GLU A 2 3.77 -12.34 11.35
CA GLU A 2 2.63 -13.26 11.20
C GLU A 2 1.38 -12.65 10.54
N VAL A 3 1.01 -11.42 10.88
CA VAL A 3 -0.15 -10.72 10.25
C VAL A 3 0.02 -10.62 8.73
N ALA A 4 1.25 -10.33 8.27
CA ALA A 4 1.57 -10.30 6.84
C ALA A 4 1.45 -11.67 6.16
N ARG A 5 1.71 -12.76 6.88
CA ARG A 5 1.52 -14.14 6.39
C ARG A 5 0.04 -14.43 6.17
N LEU A 6 -0.82 -14.08 7.14
CA LEU A 6 -2.27 -14.28 7.04
C LEU A 6 -2.87 -13.46 5.89
N SER A 7 -2.48 -12.19 5.72
CA SER A 7 -2.91 -11.37 4.59
C SER A 7 -2.48 -11.97 3.24
N LYS A 8 -1.25 -12.48 3.12
CA LYS A 8 -0.80 -13.18 1.90
C LYS A 8 -1.62 -14.44 1.62
N GLN A 9 -1.98 -15.21 2.65
CA GLN A 9 -2.82 -16.39 2.48
C GLN A 9 -4.24 -16.01 2.03
N PHE A 10 -4.81 -14.95 2.60
CA PHE A 10 -6.10 -14.41 2.17
C PHE A 10 -6.07 -13.97 0.69
N LEU A 11 -5.02 -13.23 0.29
CA LEU A 11 -4.84 -12.78 -1.09
C LEU A 11 -4.76 -13.91 -2.12
N ARG A 12 -4.23 -15.08 -1.73
CA ARG A 12 -4.19 -16.27 -2.61
C ARG A 12 -5.53 -16.98 -2.73
N LYS A 13 -6.41 -16.83 -1.75
CA LYS A 13 -7.73 -17.48 -1.70
C LYS A 13 -8.84 -16.61 -2.28
N THR A 14 -8.64 -15.30 -2.29
CA THR A 14 -9.63 -14.33 -2.74
C THR A 14 -9.58 -14.11 -4.25
N ALA A 15 -10.75 -13.97 -4.87
CA ALA A 15 -10.91 -13.71 -6.30
C ALA A 15 -11.28 -12.25 -6.60
N MET A 16 -10.69 -11.30 -5.87
CA MET A 16 -10.89 -9.87 -6.17
C MET A 16 -10.53 -9.55 -7.63
N VAL A 17 -11.15 -8.50 -8.19
CA VAL A 17 -10.82 -8.05 -9.56
C VAL A 17 -9.68 -7.05 -9.49
N THR A 18 -9.74 -6.14 -8.52
CA THR A 18 -8.74 -5.12 -8.23
C THR A 18 -8.43 -5.17 -6.73
N PRO A 19 -7.38 -5.88 -6.31
CA PRO A 19 -7.00 -5.88 -4.90
C PRO A 19 -6.58 -4.46 -4.51
N GLU A 20 -6.99 -4.04 -3.32
CA GLU A 20 -6.52 -2.79 -2.74
C GLU A 20 -5.85 -3.11 -1.39
N ILE A 21 -4.54 -2.93 -1.36
CA ILE A 21 -3.68 -3.18 -0.20
C ILE A 21 -3.08 -1.84 0.19
N TYR A 22 -3.61 -1.24 1.25
CA TYR A 22 -3.17 0.05 1.74
C TYR A 22 -2.32 -0.07 3.00
N LEU A 23 -1.40 0.88 3.16
CA LEU A 23 -0.82 1.15 4.47
C LEU A 23 -1.72 2.19 5.14
N PHE A 24 -1.95 2.01 6.44
CA PHE A 24 -2.88 2.87 7.16
C PHE A 24 -2.36 4.32 7.20
N THR A 25 -3.25 5.25 6.84
CA THR A 25 -3.00 6.70 6.89
C THR A 25 -3.97 7.31 7.91
N PRO A 26 -3.48 7.85 9.04
CA PRO A 26 -4.34 8.47 10.05
C PRO A 26 -4.84 9.84 9.58
N TYR A 27 -6.10 9.97 9.21
CA TYR A 27 -6.65 11.26 8.74
C TYR A 27 -6.99 12.23 9.88
N PRO A 28 -6.82 13.55 9.68
CA PRO A 28 -7.29 14.56 10.63
C PRO A 28 -8.73 14.34 11.08
N GLY A 29 -8.97 14.45 12.39
CA GLY A 29 -10.28 14.21 13.01
C GLY A 29 -10.62 12.73 13.27
N SER A 30 -9.82 11.77 12.80
CA SER A 30 -9.96 10.38 13.23
C SER A 30 -9.54 10.20 14.69
N MET A 31 -10.06 9.19 15.39
CA MET A 31 -9.66 8.90 16.78
C MET A 31 -8.15 8.70 16.91
N ILE A 32 -7.52 8.06 15.92
CA ILE A 32 -6.07 7.87 15.89
C ILE A 32 -5.34 9.19 15.77
N TRP A 33 -5.84 10.12 14.94
CA TRP A 33 -5.26 11.45 14.82
C TRP A 33 -5.33 12.24 16.12
N CYS A 34 -6.50 12.30 16.76
CA CYS A 34 -6.65 13.02 18.04
C CYS A 34 -5.72 12.46 19.13
N ARG A 35 -5.51 11.14 19.12
CA ARG A 35 -4.50 10.49 19.98
C ARG A 35 -3.09 10.97 19.66
N LEU A 36 -2.71 11.00 18.38
CA LEU A 36 -1.38 11.47 17.94
C LEU A 36 -1.14 12.96 18.25
N GLU A 37 -2.18 13.80 18.17
CA GLU A 37 -2.12 15.21 18.60
C GLU A 37 -1.81 15.31 20.09
N THR A 38 -2.51 14.52 20.91
CA THR A 38 -2.32 14.47 22.37
C THR A 38 -0.90 14.00 22.73
N GLU A 39 -0.39 13.02 22.00
CA GLU A 39 0.96 12.47 22.15
C GLU A 39 2.05 13.37 21.52
N LYS A 40 1.68 14.48 20.85
CA LYS A 40 2.59 15.34 20.06
C LYS A 40 3.43 14.54 19.05
N ALA A 41 2.87 13.47 18.50
CA ALA A 41 3.52 12.52 17.61
C ALA A 41 3.34 12.84 16.12
N ILE A 42 2.65 13.94 15.79
CA ILE A 42 2.45 14.37 14.41
C ILE A 42 3.69 15.14 13.92
N PRO A 43 4.29 14.75 12.79
CA PRO A 43 5.41 15.48 12.20
C PRO A 43 5.05 16.95 11.90
N ALA A 44 5.84 17.89 12.43
CA ALA A 44 5.59 19.33 12.26
C ALA A 44 5.70 19.81 10.80
N ASN A 45 6.59 19.20 10.01
CA ASN A 45 6.87 19.59 8.63
C ASN A 45 6.26 18.62 7.60
N MET A 46 4.98 18.30 7.77
CA MET A 46 4.28 17.38 6.89
C MET A 46 3.82 18.07 5.60
N ASP A 47 4.11 17.46 4.45
CA ASP A 47 3.54 17.90 3.17
C ASP A 47 2.15 17.26 2.98
N TRP A 48 1.11 18.05 3.25
CA TRP A 48 -0.29 17.64 3.15
C TRP A 48 -0.70 17.14 1.76
N ARG A 49 0.00 17.56 0.70
CA ARG A 49 -0.30 17.11 -0.67
C ARG A 49 0.02 15.63 -0.88
N ARG A 50 0.84 15.05 0.00
CA ARG A 50 1.24 13.64 -0.05
C ARG A 50 0.33 12.74 0.79
N PHE A 51 -0.66 13.31 1.47
CA PHE A 51 -1.59 12.58 2.33
C PHE A 51 -2.57 11.74 1.51
N SER A 52 -2.10 10.59 1.06
CA SER A 52 -2.82 9.64 0.21
C SER A 52 -2.77 8.24 0.81
N GLN A 53 -3.49 7.30 0.21
CA GLN A 53 -3.41 5.88 0.58
C GLN A 53 -2.20 5.17 -0.05
N GLU A 54 -1.55 5.83 -1.01
CA GLU A 54 -0.40 5.32 -1.73
C GLU A 54 0.91 5.61 -0.99
N GLU A 55 0.96 6.63 -0.12
CA GLU A 55 2.17 7.00 0.60
C GLU A 55 1.97 7.05 2.12
N THR A 56 2.85 6.38 2.86
CA THR A 56 2.84 6.39 4.33
C THR A 56 3.56 7.62 4.85
N ILE A 57 2.77 8.61 5.29
CA ILE A 57 3.28 9.85 5.87
C ILE A 57 3.54 9.72 7.38
N ILE A 58 2.66 9.00 8.07
CA ILE A 58 2.82 8.67 9.48
C ILE A 58 2.88 7.15 9.62
N ASN A 59 4.00 6.64 10.12
CA ASN A 59 4.18 5.21 10.37
C ASN A 59 4.00 4.90 11.85
N LEU A 60 2.92 4.19 12.17
CA LEU A 60 2.56 3.80 13.54
C LEU A 60 3.13 2.44 13.94
N SER A 61 3.86 1.77 13.04
CA SER A 61 4.44 0.46 13.31
C SER A 61 5.90 0.58 13.76
N ALA A 62 6.40 -0.46 14.43
CA ALA A 62 7.83 -0.61 14.70
C ALA A 62 8.66 -0.98 13.45
N ILE A 63 8.01 -1.18 12.29
CA ILE A 63 8.68 -1.58 11.05
C ILE A 63 9.04 -0.32 10.26
N PRO A 64 10.28 -0.17 9.77
CA PRO A 64 10.65 0.99 8.95
C PRO A 64 9.74 1.14 7.72
N THR A 65 9.35 2.37 7.39
CA THR A 65 8.41 2.67 6.29
C THR A 65 8.86 2.05 4.95
N ARG A 66 10.17 2.04 4.70
CA ARG A 66 10.76 1.38 3.51
C ARG A 66 10.44 -0.12 3.46
N GLN A 67 10.50 -0.81 4.60
CA GLN A 67 10.18 -2.24 4.68
C GLN A 67 8.69 -2.49 4.54
N LEU A 68 7.83 -1.63 5.10
CA LEU A 68 6.38 -1.69 4.87
C LEU A 68 6.02 -1.53 3.40
N ASN A 69 6.61 -0.54 2.72
CA ASN A 69 6.40 -0.33 1.28
C ASN A 69 6.86 -1.54 0.45
N LYS A 70 8.01 -2.13 0.78
CA LYS A 70 8.47 -3.39 0.16
C LYS A 70 7.50 -4.53 0.39
N LEU A 71 6.96 -4.66 1.61
CA LEU A 71 6.00 -5.69 1.95
C LEU A 71 4.69 -5.52 1.17
N ARG A 72 4.14 -4.30 1.11
CA ARG A 72 2.95 -3.97 0.32
C ARG A 72 3.16 -4.30 -1.16
N ALA A 73 4.29 -3.86 -1.74
CA ALA A 73 4.63 -4.15 -3.13
C ALA A 73 4.69 -5.66 -3.38
N ALA A 74 5.37 -6.42 -2.51
CA ALA A 74 5.47 -7.87 -2.62
C ALA A 74 4.11 -8.58 -2.53
N MET A 75 3.16 -8.05 -1.74
CA MET A 75 1.80 -8.59 -1.67
C MET A 75 1.02 -8.36 -2.97
N TYR A 76 1.12 -7.17 -3.56
CA TYR A 76 0.51 -6.88 -4.86
C TYR A 76 1.10 -7.75 -5.97
N ILE A 77 2.43 -7.86 -6.04
CA ILE A 77 3.11 -8.70 -7.03
C ILE A 77 2.68 -10.16 -6.86
N ALA A 78 2.70 -10.67 -5.63
CA ALA A 78 2.27 -12.05 -5.35
C ALA A 78 0.82 -12.29 -5.75
N TYR A 79 -0.06 -11.28 -5.62
CA TYR A 79 -1.44 -11.39 -6.05
C TYR A 79 -1.57 -11.45 -7.58
N TYR A 80 -1.03 -10.46 -8.30
CA TYR A 80 -1.16 -10.41 -9.76
C TYR A 80 -0.45 -11.57 -10.46
N LEU A 81 0.65 -12.06 -9.90
CA LEU A 81 1.38 -13.23 -10.42
C LEU A 81 0.85 -14.57 -9.88
N SER A 82 -0.13 -14.58 -8.99
CA SER A 82 -0.68 -15.85 -8.46
C SER A 82 -1.46 -16.64 -9.51
N ASN A 83 -2.01 -15.97 -10.53
CA ASN A 83 -2.82 -16.59 -11.58
C ASN A 83 -2.74 -15.76 -12.87
N PRO A 84 -2.54 -16.38 -14.05
CA PRO A 84 -2.54 -15.70 -15.35
C PRO A 84 -3.76 -14.79 -15.61
N LEU A 85 -4.94 -15.15 -15.12
CA LEU A 85 -6.16 -14.32 -15.24
C LEU A 85 -6.02 -12.97 -14.52
N GLN A 86 -5.34 -12.94 -13.37
CA GLN A 86 -5.13 -11.70 -12.60
C GLN A 86 -4.09 -10.81 -13.28
N ALA A 87 -3.04 -11.41 -13.86
CA ALA A 87 -2.10 -10.68 -14.70
C ALA A 87 -2.80 -10.05 -15.91
N ALA A 88 -3.68 -10.79 -16.59
CA ALA A 88 -4.45 -10.26 -17.72
C ALA A 88 -5.35 -9.09 -17.29
N ARG A 89 -6.05 -9.21 -16.16
CA ARG A 89 -6.88 -8.13 -15.59
C ARG A 89 -6.09 -6.86 -15.32
N LEU A 90 -4.86 -6.97 -14.81
CA LEU A 90 -3.98 -5.81 -14.61
C LEU A 90 -3.63 -5.15 -15.95
N ILE A 91 -3.27 -5.94 -16.97
CA ILE A 91 -2.95 -5.43 -18.31
C ILE A 91 -4.15 -4.70 -18.92
N PHE A 92 -5.34 -5.30 -18.89
CA PHE A 92 -6.55 -4.66 -19.40
C PHE A 92 -6.94 -3.41 -18.60
N SER A 93 -6.77 -3.44 -17.28
CA SER A 93 -6.98 -2.25 -16.44
C SER A 93 -5.99 -1.12 -16.77
N ALA A 94 -4.75 -1.45 -17.14
CA ALA A 94 -3.76 -0.48 -17.59
C ALA A 94 -4.14 0.19 -18.91
N LEU A 95 -4.82 -0.54 -19.79
CA LEU A 95 -5.33 0.02 -21.04
C LEU A 95 -6.53 0.95 -20.82
N MET A 96 -7.46 0.59 -19.93
CA MET A 96 -8.67 1.37 -19.65
C MET A 96 -8.41 2.57 -18.72
N HIS A 97 -7.49 2.42 -17.78
CA HIS A 97 -7.20 3.41 -16.73
C HIS A 97 -5.69 3.67 -16.58
N PRO A 98 -5.01 4.16 -17.65
CA PRO A 98 -3.55 4.23 -17.69
C PRO A 98 -2.94 5.10 -16.58
N ARG A 99 -3.56 6.26 -16.28
CA ARG A 99 -3.05 7.17 -15.24
C ARG A 99 -3.04 6.52 -13.85
N ALA A 100 -4.16 5.91 -13.46
CA ALA A 100 -4.28 5.27 -12.15
C ALA A 100 -3.30 4.09 -12.00
N ILE A 101 -3.09 3.32 -13.07
CA ILE A 101 -2.14 2.21 -13.05
C ILE A 101 -0.69 2.71 -13.02
N ILE A 102 -0.35 3.78 -13.72
CA ILE A 102 0.98 4.41 -13.65
C ILE A 102 1.28 4.88 -12.22
N ASP A 103 0.34 5.58 -11.57
CA ASP A 103 0.51 6.01 -10.18
C ASP A 103 0.73 4.81 -9.25
N LYS A 104 -0.07 3.75 -9.41
CA LYS A 104 0.09 2.51 -8.64
C LYS A 104 1.44 1.83 -8.88
N ILE A 105 1.95 1.85 -10.11
CA ILE A 105 3.28 1.31 -10.43
C ILE A 105 4.37 2.14 -9.73
N ILE A 106 4.33 3.47 -9.86
CA ILE A 106 5.38 4.37 -9.36
C ILE A 106 5.43 4.37 -7.82
N HIS A 107 4.27 4.49 -7.18
CA HIS A 107 4.18 4.70 -5.74
C HIS A 107 4.07 3.40 -4.94
N THR A 108 3.54 2.33 -5.56
CA THR A 108 3.22 1.10 -4.85
C THR A 108 3.98 -0.13 -5.32
N LEU A 109 4.26 -0.33 -6.61
CA LEU A 109 4.99 -1.51 -7.11
C LEU A 109 6.50 -1.32 -7.18
N LYS A 110 6.98 -0.14 -7.61
CA LYS A 110 8.41 0.19 -7.74
C LYS A 110 9.24 -0.14 -6.48
N PRO A 111 8.78 0.10 -5.24
CA PRO A 111 9.53 -0.27 -4.04
C PRO A 111 9.87 -1.76 -3.93
N GLY A 112 9.06 -2.64 -4.52
CA GLY A 112 9.31 -4.09 -4.56
C GLY A 112 10.49 -4.50 -5.45
N PHE A 113 10.86 -3.66 -6.42
CA PHE A 113 11.98 -3.88 -7.33
C PHE A 113 13.23 -3.07 -6.95
N ALA A 114 13.07 -2.02 -6.13
CA ALA A 114 14.17 -1.21 -5.63
C ALA A 114 14.97 -1.94 -4.53
N GLY A 115 15.97 -2.72 -4.97
CA GLY A 115 16.89 -3.45 -4.10
C GLY A 115 17.25 -4.87 -4.59
N ILE A 116 17.16 -5.12 -5.90
CA ILE A 116 18.08 -6.03 -6.58
C ILE A 116 19.33 -5.21 -6.92
#